data_AF-A0A6G1WZU9-F1
#
_entry.id   AF-A0A6G1WZU9-F1
#
_cell.length_a   1.000
_cell.length_b   1.000
_cell.length_c   1.000
_cell.angle_alpha   90.00
_cell.angle_beta   90.00
_cell.angle_gamma   90.00
#
_symmetry.space_group_name_H-M   'P 1'
#
loop_
_entity.id
_entity.type
_entity.pdbx_description
1 polymer ?
#
loop_
_entity_poly.entity_id
_entity_poly.type
_entity_poly.pdbx_seq_one_letter_code
_entity_poly.pdbx_strand_id
1 'polypeptide(L)'
;MRRGKKLKPQKEKQKKLNPRKARKVAILKSSEIRDLSVEEMKAKIRELRAELARTRATAAAGGSLENPARIHELRRTIARILTIMKEKQKGGA
;
A
#
# COMPACT_ATOMS: atom_id res chain seq x y z
N MET A 1 -39.30 -34.90 -5.05
CA MET A 1 -39.11 -33.45 -4.81
C MET A 1 -37.85 -33.20 -3.97
N ARG A 2 -37.08 -32.20 -4.39
CA ARG A 2 -35.68 -31.92 -4.06
C ARG A 2 -35.51 -31.45 -2.61
N ARG A 3 -34.76 -32.17 -1.77
CA ARG A 3 -34.19 -31.59 -0.54
C ARG A 3 -32.72 -31.31 -0.77
N GLY A 4 -32.44 -30.05 -1.14
CA GLY A 4 -31.16 -29.57 -1.60
C GLY A 4 -30.03 -29.87 -0.61
N LYS A 5 -28.86 -30.17 -1.17
CA LYS A 5 -27.57 -30.22 -0.48
C LYS A 5 -27.42 -28.93 0.32
N LYS A 6 -27.31 -29.02 1.66
CA LYS A 6 -26.88 -27.90 2.49
C LYS A 6 -25.43 -27.59 2.11
N LEU A 7 -25.20 -26.67 1.18
CA LEU A 7 -23.92 -26.01 1.06
C LEU A 7 -23.68 -25.27 2.37
N LYS A 8 -22.66 -25.72 3.12
CA LYS A 8 -22.17 -24.98 4.27
C LYS A 8 -21.71 -23.61 3.76
N PRO A 9 -22.25 -22.49 4.27
CA PRO A 9 -21.72 -21.19 3.89
C PRO A 9 -20.28 -21.14 4.40
N GLN A 10 -19.35 -20.85 3.49
CA GLN A 10 -17.96 -20.66 3.84
C GLN A 10 -17.91 -19.55 4.88
N LYS A 11 -17.38 -19.88 6.07
CA LYS A 11 -17.11 -18.89 7.11
C LYS A 11 -16.16 -17.87 6.51
N GLU A 12 -16.73 -16.77 6.06
CA GLU A 12 -16.05 -15.54 5.72
C GLU A 12 -15.15 -15.23 6.90
N LYS A 13 -13.85 -15.45 6.71
CA LYS A 13 -12.82 -15.19 7.71
C LYS A 13 -12.76 -13.68 7.86
N GLN A 14 -13.64 -13.16 8.70
CA GLN A 14 -13.65 -11.79 9.14
C GLN A 14 -12.32 -11.56 9.85
N LYS A 15 -11.35 -11.05 9.09
CA LYS A 15 -10.00 -10.73 9.52
C LYS A 15 -10.17 -9.58 10.52
N LYS A 16 -10.36 -9.92 11.79
CA LYS A 16 -10.53 -8.97 12.90
C LYS A 16 -9.36 -7.99 12.83
N LEU A 17 -9.65 -6.76 12.39
CA LEU A 17 -8.66 -5.71 12.29
C LEU A 17 -8.40 -5.21 13.71
N ASN A 18 -7.28 -5.61 14.30
CA ASN A 18 -6.90 -5.18 15.65
C ASN A 18 -6.78 -3.64 15.70
N PRO A 19 -7.49 -2.93 16.62
CA PRO A 19 -7.53 -1.47 16.66
C PRO A 19 -6.16 -0.85 16.99
N ARG A 20 -5.29 -1.58 17.70
CA ARG A 20 -3.90 -1.17 17.99
C ARG A 20 -3.01 -1.05 16.75
N LYS A 21 -3.40 -1.62 15.61
CA LYS A 21 -2.61 -1.64 14.36
C LYS A 21 -2.97 -0.50 13.40
N ALA A 22 -3.89 0.38 13.79
CA ALA A 22 -4.42 1.47 12.96
C ALA A 22 -3.62 2.78 13.08
N ARG A 23 -2.29 2.72 13.25
CA ARG A 23 -1.45 3.90 13.04
C ARG A 23 -1.47 4.18 11.53
N LYS A 24 -2.40 5.05 11.10
CA LYS A 24 -2.73 5.41 9.72
C LYS A 24 -1.64 6.32 9.10
N VAL A 25 -0.36 5.99 9.33
CA VAL A 25 0.82 6.78 8.94
C VAL A 25 1.52 6.21 7.70
N ALA A 26 1.01 5.10 7.17
CA ALA A 26 1.61 4.39 6.05
C ALA A 26 0.57 4.22 4.95
N ILE A 27 0.89 4.74 3.76
CA ILE A 27 0.06 4.60 2.55
C ILE A 27 -0.05 3.12 2.17
N LEU A 28 1.04 2.36 2.30
CA LEU A 28 1.06 0.90 2.10
C LEU A 28 1.90 0.21 3.19
N LYS A 29 1.41 -0.92 3.70
CA LYS A 29 2.15 -1.78 4.64
C LYS A 29 3.10 -2.71 3.88
N SER A 30 4.18 -3.11 4.54
CA SER A 30 5.18 -4.01 3.94
C SER A 30 4.60 -5.35 3.49
N SER A 31 3.60 -5.88 4.20
CA SER A 31 2.92 -7.12 3.80
C SER A 31 2.22 -6.96 2.45
N GLU A 32 1.46 -5.89 2.29
CA GLU A 32 0.69 -5.60 1.06
C GLU A 32 1.64 -5.40 -0.12
N ILE A 33 2.78 -4.75 0.10
CA ILE A 33 3.80 -4.57 -0.93
C ILE A 33 4.43 -5.90 -1.34
N ARG A 34 4.65 -6.84 -0.41
CA ARG A 34 5.24 -8.15 -0.73
C ARG A 34 4.31 -9.01 -1.59
N ASP A 35 3.01 -8.83 -1.45
CA ASP A 35 2.00 -9.53 -2.24
C ASP A 35 1.93 -9.05 -3.70
N LEU A 36 2.45 -7.85 -4.02
CA LEU A 36 2.50 -7.31 -5.39
C LEU A 36 3.57 -7.98 -6.26
N SER A 37 3.29 -8.07 -7.56
CA SER A 37 4.28 -8.41 -8.59
C SER A 37 5.30 -7.29 -8.79
N VAL A 38 6.41 -7.57 -9.47
CA VAL A 38 7.45 -6.55 -9.73
C VAL A 38 6.89 -5.44 -10.65
N GLU A 39 6.06 -5.81 -11.61
CA GLU A 39 5.38 -4.90 -12.54
C GLU A 39 4.41 -3.98 -11.79
N GLU A 40 3.62 -4.54 -10.88
CA GLU A 40 2.70 -3.79 -10.02
C GLU A 40 3.45 -2.86 -9.08
N MET A 41 4.57 -3.30 -8.50
CA MET A 41 5.44 -2.42 -7.69
C MET A 41 5.97 -1.25 -8.50
N LYS A 42 6.43 -1.48 -9.74
CA LYS A 42 6.90 -0.42 -10.64
C LYS A 42 5.78 0.56 -11.00
N ALA A 43 4.59 0.06 -11.31
CA ALA A 43 3.41 0.90 -11.57
C ALA A 43 3.09 1.76 -10.33
N LYS A 44 3.08 1.15 -9.14
CA LYS A 44 2.80 1.87 -7.89
C LYS A 44 3.84 2.94 -7.57
N ILE A 45 5.12 2.68 -7.83
CA ILE A 45 6.18 3.68 -7.69
C ILE A 45 5.91 4.88 -8.62
N ARG A 46 5.48 4.66 -9.87
CA ARG A 46 5.17 5.76 -10.81
C ARG A 46 4.02 6.61 -10.29
N GLU A 47 2.94 5.99 -9.84
CA GLU A 47 1.79 6.71 -9.24
C GLU A 47 2.21 7.56 -8.04
N LEU A 48 2.94 6.96 -7.09
CA LEU A 48 3.37 7.64 -5.87
C LEU A 48 4.35 8.78 -6.15
N ARG A 49 5.21 8.64 -7.17
CA ARG A 49 6.11 9.73 -7.61
C ARG A 49 5.34 10.87 -8.26
N ALA A 50 4.33 10.56 -9.08
CA ALA A 50 3.48 11.58 -9.69
C ALA A 50 2.70 12.36 -8.62
N GLU A 51 2.17 11.67 -7.61
CA GLU A 51 1.53 12.33 -6.46
C GLU A 51 2.51 13.20 -5.68
N LEU A 52 3.71 12.67 -5.36
CA LEU A 52 4.75 13.42 -4.66
C LEU A 52 5.15 14.69 -5.42
N ALA A 53 5.26 14.61 -6.75
CA ALA A 53 5.58 15.76 -7.59
C ALA A 53 4.50 16.85 -7.48
N ARG A 54 3.21 16.47 -7.57
CA ARG A 54 2.09 17.40 -7.39
C ARG A 54 2.09 18.03 -6.00
N THR A 55 2.22 17.24 -4.93
CA THR A 55 2.24 17.76 -3.55
C THR A 55 3.40 18.72 -3.33
N ARG A 56 4.58 18.44 -3.89
CA ARG A 56 5.74 19.33 -3.80
C ARG A 56 5.56 20.61 -4.61
N ALA A 57 4.93 20.54 -5.78
CA ALA A 57 4.64 21.73 -6.58
C ALA A 57 3.69 22.67 -5.84
N THR A 58 2.62 22.14 -5.23
CA THR A 58 1.71 22.94 -4.39
C THR A 58 2.44 23.59 -3.23
N ALA A 59 3.28 22.84 -2.51
CA ALA A 59 4.06 23.38 -1.39
C ALA A 59 5.03 24.47 -1.84
N ALA A 60 5.71 24.27 -2.98
CA ALA A 60 6.67 25.23 -3.52
C ALA A 60 6.00 26.52 -4.02
N ALA A 61 4.78 26.43 -4.55
CA ALA A 61 3.97 27.59 -4.95
C ALA A 61 3.41 28.38 -3.75
N GLY A 62 3.74 27.98 -2.50
CA GLY A 62 3.19 28.60 -1.30
C GLY A 62 1.75 28.18 -0.98
N GLY A 63 1.25 27.14 -1.65
CA GLY A 63 -0.09 26.59 -1.41
C GLY A 63 -0.16 25.84 -0.08
N SER A 64 -1.30 25.96 0.61
CA SER A 64 -1.56 25.19 1.82
C SER A 64 -1.77 23.71 1.47
N LEU A 65 -1.10 22.82 2.21
CA LEU A 65 -1.33 21.39 2.12
C LEU A 65 -2.28 20.95 3.22
N GLU A 66 -3.34 20.22 2.86
CA GLU A 66 -4.25 19.60 3.84
C GLU A 66 -3.52 18.66 4.80
N ASN A 67 -2.47 18.00 4.31
CA ASN A 67 -1.64 17.12 5.11
C ASN A 67 -0.15 17.29 4.78
N PRO A 68 0.60 18.10 5.56
CA PRO A 68 2.06 18.25 5.40
C PRO A 68 2.83 16.93 5.54
N ALA A 69 2.34 15.99 6.36
CA ALA A 69 2.96 14.68 6.53
C ALA A 69 2.87 13.82 5.27
N ARG A 70 1.96 14.12 4.33
CA ARG A 70 1.76 13.36 3.10
C ARG A 70 3.04 13.22 2.26
N ILE A 71 3.86 14.29 2.19
CA ILE A 71 5.16 14.25 1.50
C ILE A 71 6.07 13.19 2.13
N HIS A 72 6.14 13.15 3.46
CA HIS A 72 6.95 12.17 4.19
C HIS A 72 6.42 10.75 4.00
N GLU A 73 5.10 10.56 4.03
CA GLU A 73 4.45 9.27 3.84
C GLU A 73 4.70 8.71 2.43
N LEU A 74 4.58 9.55 1.39
CA LEU A 74 4.87 9.20 0.00
C LEU A 74 6.32 8.77 -0.17
N ARG A 75 7.28 9.57 0.34
CA ARG A 75 8.71 9.25 0.29
C ARG A 75 9.03 7.91 0.97
N ARG A 76 8.51 7.69 2.19
CA ARG A 76 8.73 6.43 2.92
C ARG A 76 8.13 5.24 2.20
N THR A 77 6.95 5.40 1.61
CA THR A 77 6.27 4.31 0.90
C THR A 77 7.03 3.94 -0.37
N ILE A 78 7.49 4.91 -1.15
CA ILE A 78 8.35 4.68 -2.33
C ILE A 78 9.63 3.93 -1.92
N ALA A 79 10.32 4.40 -0.87
CA ALA A 79 11.53 3.75 -0.39
C ALA A 79 11.27 2.31 0.04
N ARG A 80 10.16 2.06 0.75
CA ARG A 80 9.77 0.73 1.22
C ARG A 80 9.48 -0.24 0.06
N ILE A 81 8.83 0.23 -1.01
CA ILE A 81 8.60 -0.58 -2.22
C ILE A 81 9.93 -0.90 -2.90
N LEU A 82 10.81 0.09 -3.07
CA LEU A 82 12.14 -0.12 -3.67
C LEU A 82 13.00 -1.11 -2.89
N THR A 83 12.97 -1.04 -1.55
CA THR A 83 13.66 -2.00 -0.69
C THR A 83 13.14 -3.41 -0.91
N ILE A 84 11.82 -3.63 -0.85
CA ILE A 84 11.22 -4.96 -1.03
C ILE A 84 11.48 -5.49 -2.46
N MET A 85 11.42 -4.63 -3.47
CA MET A 85 11.73 -5.00 -4.85
C MET A 85 13.21 -5.45 -5.00
N LYS A 86 14.14 -4.83 -4.26
CA LYS A 86 15.55 -5.24 -4.20
C LYS A 86 15.74 -6.54 -3.40
N GLU A 87 15.01 -6.72 -2.31
CA GLU A 87 14.98 -7.98 -1.54
C GLU A 87 14.52 -9.14 -2.44
N LYS A 88 13.43 -8.97 -3.21
CA LYS A 88 12.94 -9.98 -4.17
C LYS A 88 13.99 -10.35 -5.23
N GLN A 89 14.80 -9.39 -5.67
CA GLN A 89 15.89 -9.65 -6.63
C GLN A 89 17.09 -10.37 -6.00
N LYS A 90 17.38 -10.12 -4.71
CA LYS A 90 18.53 -10.70 -4.01
C LYS A 90 18.25 -12.06 -3.35
N GLY A 91 17.00 -12.32 -2.95
CA GLY A 91 16.57 -13.58 -2.32
C GLY A 91 16.10 -14.65 -3.32
N GLY A 92 16.35 -14.46 -4.61
CA GLY A 92 16.14 -15.46 -5.66
C GLY A 92 17.42 -16.24 -6.01
N ALA A 93 18.25 -16.53 -5.01
CA ALA A 93 19.42 -17.40 -5.11
C ALA A 93 19.28 -18.55 -4.11
#